data_AF-A0A2P5F3G9-F1
#
_entry.id   AF-A0A2P5F3G9-F1
#
_cell.length_a   1.000
_cell.length_b   1.000
_cell.length_c   1.000
_cell.angle_alpha   90.00
_cell.angle_beta   90.00
_cell.angle_gamma   90.00
#
_symmetry.space_group_name_H-M   'P 1'
#
loop_
_entity.id
_entity.type
_entity.pdbx_description
1 polymer ?
#
loop_
_entity_poly.entity_id
_entity_poly.type
_entity_poly.pdbx_seq_one_letter_code
_entity_poly.pdbx_strand_id
1 'polypeptide(L)'
;MIRFWAVLEDCGLCDLGFLGLCLTWNNGREAIANLKKRLARVVANGNWIDLFPIYRVTNLEFWSSNHRVVLLELMGTETYGKNEGKGRGFRFETWWINDAECIDIVSGAWANNSFDGSINSFLMGLDGCTRDLKK
;
A
#
# COMPACT_ATOMS: atom_id res chain seq x y z
N MET A 1 11.77 -8.13 2.70
CA MET A 1 11.09 -6.85 2.34
C MET A 1 11.92 -5.65 2.78
N ILE A 2 12.42 -5.62 4.02
CA ILE A 2 13.24 -4.52 4.58
C ILE A 2 14.37 -4.07 3.64
N ARG A 3 15.18 -5.01 3.12
CA ARG A 3 16.27 -4.67 2.17
C ARG A 3 15.79 -4.00 0.88
N PHE A 4 14.59 -4.33 0.40
CA PHE A 4 14.03 -3.71 -0.80
C PHE A 4 13.57 -2.27 -0.50
N TRP A 5 12.95 -2.05 0.66
CA TRP A 5 12.54 -0.71 1.09
C TRP A 5 13.72 0.21 1.33
N ALA A 6 14.78 -0.27 1.98
CA ALA A 6 16.01 0.49 2.17
C ALA A 6 16.59 0.96 0.82
N VAL A 7 16.64 0.08 -0.19
CA VAL A 7 17.11 0.46 -1.53
C VAL A 7 16.20 1.50 -2.18
N LEU A 8 14.88 1.40 -2.01
CA LEU A 8 13.97 2.42 -2.54
C LEU A 8 14.20 3.77 -1.88
N GLU A 9 14.39 3.80 -0.55
CA GLU A 9 14.69 5.01 0.20
C GLU A 9 16.04 5.62 -0.20
N ASP A 10 17.10 4.81 -0.24
CA ASP A 10 18.45 5.21 -0.65
C ASP A 10 18.47 5.79 -2.08
N CYS A 11 17.61 5.27 -2.97
CA CYS A 11 17.48 5.75 -4.34
C CYS A 11 16.43 6.87 -4.50
N GLY A 12 15.76 7.31 -3.44
CA GLY A 12 14.69 8.32 -3.50
C GLY A 12 13.48 7.86 -4.34
N LEU A 13 13.25 6.57 -4.43
CA LEU A 13 12.18 5.94 -5.21
C LEU A 13 10.94 5.72 -4.35
N CYS A 14 9.79 6.03 -4.95
CA CYS A 14 8.48 5.92 -4.33
C CYS A 14 7.62 4.93 -5.11
N ASP A 15 6.99 3.96 -4.40
CA ASP A 15 5.89 3.16 -4.96
C ASP A 15 4.74 4.10 -5.35
N LEU A 16 4.36 4.05 -6.63
CA LEU A 16 3.34 4.91 -7.24
C LEU A 16 1.90 4.46 -6.94
N GLY A 17 1.72 3.33 -6.25
CA GLY A 17 0.41 2.72 -6.06
C GLY A 17 -0.09 2.02 -7.33
N PHE A 18 -1.33 1.52 -7.27
CA PHE A 18 -2.00 0.84 -8.38
C PHE A 18 -3.51 0.77 -8.16
N LEU A 19 -4.25 0.57 -9.25
CA LEU A 19 -5.65 0.14 -9.28
C LEU A 19 -5.75 -1.37 -9.58
N GLY A 20 -6.82 -2.00 -9.10
CA GLY A 20 -7.06 -3.43 -9.29
C GLY A 20 -6.44 -4.30 -8.18
N LEU A 21 -6.21 -5.58 -8.48
CA LEU A 21 -5.74 -6.55 -7.48
C LEU A 21 -4.24 -6.38 -7.17
N CYS A 22 -3.90 -6.40 -5.89
CA CYS A 22 -2.54 -6.24 -5.37
C CYS A 22 -1.56 -7.34 -5.84
N LEU A 23 -2.09 -8.52 -6.15
CA LEU A 23 -1.31 -9.72 -6.40
C LEU A 23 -0.93 -9.80 -7.89
N THR A 24 0.32 -9.50 -8.20
CA THR A 24 0.84 -9.44 -9.58
C THR A 24 1.47 -10.75 -10.06
N TRP A 25 1.55 -11.78 -9.22
CA TRP A 25 2.07 -13.10 -9.57
C TRP A 25 1.26 -14.23 -8.94
N ASN A 26 1.19 -15.36 -9.63
CA ASN A 26 0.53 -16.58 -9.18
C ASN A 26 1.37 -17.81 -9.58
N ASN A 27 1.61 -18.74 -8.66
CA ASN A 27 2.37 -19.96 -8.95
C ASN A 27 1.64 -20.98 -9.85
N GLY A 28 0.37 -20.75 -10.20
CA GLY A 28 -0.42 -21.58 -11.11
C GLY A 28 -0.89 -22.92 -10.54
N ARG A 29 -0.70 -23.17 -9.23
CA ARG A 29 -1.17 -24.40 -8.58
C ARG A 29 -2.64 -24.28 -8.14
N GLU A 30 -3.29 -25.40 -7.88
CA GLU A 30 -4.70 -25.41 -7.47
C GLU A 30 -4.89 -25.41 -5.95
N ALA A 31 -6.09 -25.03 -5.52
CA ALA A 31 -6.56 -25.10 -4.14
C ALA A 31 -5.56 -24.51 -3.12
N ILE A 32 -5.27 -25.26 -2.05
CA ILE A 32 -4.41 -24.82 -0.95
C ILE A 32 -2.95 -24.60 -1.38
N ALA A 33 -2.53 -25.17 -2.51
CA ALA A 33 -1.19 -25.01 -3.04
C ALA A 33 -1.05 -23.73 -3.89
N ASN A 34 -2.16 -23.03 -4.19
CA ASN A 34 -2.14 -21.78 -4.92
C ASN A 34 -1.52 -20.67 -4.07
N LEU A 35 -0.39 -20.14 -4.53
CA LEU A 35 0.29 -19.01 -3.89
C LEU A 35 0.29 -17.83 -4.85
N LYS A 36 -0.18 -16.69 -4.35
CA LYS A 36 -0.16 -15.42 -5.06
C LYS A 36 0.70 -14.41 -4.29
N LYS A 37 1.48 -13.61 -5.01
CA LYS A 37 2.39 -12.61 -4.42
C LYS A 37 2.33 -11.31 -5.21
N ARG A 38 2.70 -10.20 -4.57
CA ARG A 38 2.99 -8.93 -5.26
C ARG A 38 4.48 -8.86 -5.55
N LEU A 39 4.87 -9.15 -6.79
CA LEU A 39 6.27 -9.13 -7.24
C LEU A 39 6.57 -7.92 -8.13
N ALA A 40 5.60 -7.48 -8.94
CA ALA A 40 5.71 -6.28 -9.75
C ALA A 40 5.17 -5.06 -9.01
N ARG A 41 5.90 -3.94 -9.10
CA ARG A 41 5.56 -2.61 -8.58
C ARG A 41 6.10 -1.57 -9.56
N VAL A 42 5.38 -0.46 -9.72
CA VAL A 42 5.91 0.73 -10.40
C VAL A 42 6.42 1.68 -9.33
N VAL A 43 7.68 2.08 -9.47
CA VAL A 43 8.34 3.03 -8.57
C VAL A 43 8.92 4.17 -9.41
N ALA A 44 8.94 5.38 -8.86
CA ALA A 44 9.56 6.54 -9.51
C ALA A 44 10.16 7.50 -8.49
N ASN A 45 11.12 8.30 -8.92
CA ASN A 45 11.71 9.36 -8.11
C ASN A 45 10.90 10.66 -8.23
N GLY A 46 11.23 11.66 -7.38
CA GLY A 46 10.57 12.97 -7.38
C GLY A 46 10.55 13.63 -8.75
N ASN A 47 11.71 13.70 -9.43
CA ASN A 47 11.82 14.32 -10.75
C ASN A 47 10.85 13.72 -11.79
N TRP A 48 10.67 12.40 -11.78
CA TRP A 48 9.72 11.75 -12.69
C TRP A 48 8.27 12.09 -12.33
N ILE A 49 7.93 12.14 -11.04
CA ILE A 49 6.60 12.51 -10.57
C ILE A 49 6.27 13.96 -10.95
N ASP A 50 7.26 14.85 -10.89
CA ASP A 50 7.12 16.25 -11.29
C ASP A 50 6.88 16.40 -12.81
N LEU A 51 7.53 15.57 -13.63
CA LEU A 51 7.34 15.54 -15.08
C LEU A 51 5.98 14.93 -15.47
N PHE A 52 5.50 13.95 -14.72
CA PHE A 52 4.27 13.21 -15.00
C PHE A 52 3.33 13.24 -13.79
N PRO A 53 2.73 14.41 -13.45
CA PRO A 53 1.91 14.54 -12.25
C PRO A 53 0.58 13.79 -12.34
N ILE A 54 0.11 13.51 -13.56
CA ILE A 54 -1.13 12.76 -13.82
C ILE A 54 -0.76 11.42 -14.44
N TYR A 55 -0.62 10.43 -13.58
CA TYR A 55 -0.36 9.05 -13.98
C TYR A 55 -1.40 8.10 -13.39
N ARG A 56 -1.56 6.95 -14.02
CA ARG A 56 -2.36 5.84 -13.49
C ARG A 56 -1.60 4.54 -13.66
N VAL A 57 -1.47 3.79 -12.57
CA VAL A 57 -0.97 2.42 -12.60
C VAL A 57 -2.14 1.47 -12.41
N THR A 58 -2.30 0.50 -13.30
CA THR A 58 -3.37 -0.51 -13.23
C THR A 58 -2.78 -1.91 -13.32
N ASN A 59 -3.12 -2.77 -12.36
CA ASN A 59 -2.81 -4.20 -12.43
C ASN A 59 -3.93 -4.90 -13.20
N LEU A 60 -3.66 -5.27 -14.45
CA LEU A 60 -4.60 -5.97 -15.31
C LEU A 60 -4.76 -7.43 -14.89
N GLU A 61 -5.64 -8.17 -15.56
CA GLU A 61 -5.86 -9.58 -15.29
C GLU A 61 -4.70 -10.46 -15.75
N PHE A 62 -4.69 -11.71 -15.29
CA PHE A 62 -3.74 -12.70 -15.79
C PHE A 62 -4.15 -13.08 -17.21
N TRP A 63 -3.19 -13.05 -18.13
CA TRP A 63 -3.40 -13.52 -19.51
C TRP A 63 -2.30 -14.51 -19.86
N SER A 64 -2.62 -15.81 -19.80
CA SER A 64 -1.75 -16.99 -20.05
C SER A 64 -0.38 -17.01 -19.35
N SER A 65 -0.04 -15.98 -18.58
CA SER A 65 1.18 -15.80 -17.82
C SER A 65 0.90 -15.99 -16.34
N ASN A 66 1.91 -16.45 -15.62
CA ASN A 66 1.94 -16.46 -14.16
C ASN A 66 2.13 -15.04 -13.57
N HIS A 67 2.30 -14.01 -14.41
CA HIS A 67 2.33 -12.60 -14.05
C HIS A 67 1.12 -11.84 -14.60
N ARG A 68 0.63 -10.86 -13.82
CA ARG A 68 -0.28 -9.82 -14.32
C ARG A 68 0.50 -8.78 -15.10
N VAL A 69 -0.14 -8.22 -16.11
CA VAL A 69 0.36 -7.02 -16.78
C VAL A 69 0.16 -5.81 -15.85
N VAL A 70 1.21 -5.02 -15.68
CA VAL A 70 1.16 -3.74 -14.98
C VAL A 70 1.19 -2.65 -16.03
N LEU A 71 0.08 -1.92 -16.15
CA LEU A 71 -0.08 -0.84 -17.11
C LEU A 71 0.19 0.50 -16.42
N LEU A 72 1.14 1.28 -16.93
CA LEU A 72 1.36 2.67 -16.55
C LEU A 72 0.86 3.57 -17.68
N GLU A 73 -0.15 4.38 -17.38
CA GLU A 73 -0.71 5.37 -18.29
C GLU A 73 -0.28 6.76 -17.85
N LEU A 74 0.24 7.54 -18.80
CA LEU A 74 0.54 8.96 -18.63
C LEU A 74 -0.59 9.73 -19.29
N MET A 75 -1.40 10.41 -18.47
CA MET A 75 -2.51 11.20 -18.98
C MET A 75 -1.97 12.60 -19.24
N GLY A 76 -2.12 13.10 -20.48
CA GLY A 76 -1.58 14.39 -20.89
C GLY A 76 -2.03 15.54 -19.98
N THR A 77 -1.22 16.60 -19.94
CA THR A 77 -1.45 17.79 -19.12
C THR A 77 -2.52 18.69 -19.72
N GLU A 78 -3.78 18.28 -19.68
CA GLU A 78 -4.88 19.25 -19.68
C GLU A 78 -5.44 19.29 -18.26
N THR A 79 -4.86 20.17 -17.44
CA THR A 79 -5.46 20.79 -16.26
C THR A 79 -6.52 19.95 -15.50
N TYR A 80 -6.17 18.75 -15.04
CA TYR A 80 -6.90 18.12 -13.95
C TYR A 80 -6.07 18.31 -12.70
N GLY A 81 -6.66 19.07 -11.77
CA GLY A 81 -5.99 19.74 -10.66
C GLY A 81 -4.95 18.88 -9.98
N LYS A 82 -3.85 19.55 -9.58
CA LYS A 82 -2.88 19.03 -8.63
C LYS A 82 -3.63 18.17 -7.60
N ASN A 83 -3.44 16.86 -7.64
CA ASN A 83 -3.64 16.06 -6.44
C ASN A 83 -2.49 16.44 -5.52
N GLU A 84 -2.57 17.65 -4.95
CA GLU A 84 -1.78 18.03 -3.79
C GLU A 84 -1.92 16.89 -2.79
N GLY A 85 -0.77 16.38 -2.38
CA GLY A 85 -0.64 15.04 -1.84
C GLY A 85 -1.76 14.67 -0.89
N LYS A 86 -2.57 13.67 -1.31
CA LYS A 86 -3.13 12.76 -0.31
C LYS A 86 -1.92 12.05 0.27
N GLY A 87 -1.34 12.64 1.32
CA GLY A 87 -0.21 12.09 2.05
C GLY A 87 -0.45 10.60 2.24
N ARG A 88 0.58 9.80 1.96
CA ARG A 88 0.47 8.33 2.03
C ARG A 88 -0.25 7.98 3.34
N GLY A 89 -1.47 7.45 3.20
CA GLY A 89 -2.24 6.99 4.35
C GLY A 89 -1.41 5.99 5.14
N PHE A 90 -1.66 5.90 6.44
CA PHE A 90 -0.97 4.94 7.30
C PHE A 90 -1.12 3.53 6.72
N ARG A 91 -0.02 2.78 6.68
CA ARG A 91 0.02 1.39 6.21
C ARG A 91 0.59 0.54 7.33
N PHE A 92 -0.18 -0.45 7.76
CA PHE A 92 0.28 -1.44 8.72
C PHE A 92 1.09 -2.53 7.99
N GLU A 93 2.31 -2.79 8.43
CA GLU A 93 3.12 -3.88 7.88
C GLU A 93 2.92 -5.18 8.65
N THR A 94 2.83 -6.31 7.94
CA THR A 94 2.60 -7.63 8.57
C THR A 94 3.70 -8.05 9.55
N TRP A 95 4.91 -7.51 9.42
CA TRP A 95 5.99 -7.79 10.37
C TRP A 95 5.68 -7.23 11.76
N TRP A 96 4.99 -6.09 11.88
CA TRP A 96 4.69 -5.47 13.18
C TRP A 96 3.90 -6.39 14.12
N ILE A 97 3.21 -7.40 13.59
CA ILE A 97 2.56 -8.45 14.41
C ILE A 97 3.57 -9.24 15.27
N ASN A 98 4.83 -9.32 14.85
CA ASN A 98 5.90 -9.98 15.59
C ASN A 98 6.67 -9.04 16.52
N ASP A 99 6.32 -7.75 16.52
CA ASP A 99 6.91 -6.76 17.41
C ASP A 99 6.07 -6.69 18.69
N ALA A 100 6.69 -6.99 19.83
CA ALA A 100 6.02 -6.94 21.12
C ALA A 100 5.48 -5.53 21.42
N GLU A 101 6.20 -4.49 21.00
CA GLU A 101 5.79 -3.10 21.20
C GLU A 101 4.55 -2.75 20.37
N CYS A 102 4.45 -3.28 19.15
CA CYS A 102 3.23 -3.11 18.34
C CYS A 102 2.01 -3.77 19.00
N ILE A 103 2.18 -4.95 19.59
CA ILE A 103 1.08 -5.64 20.29
C ILE A 103 0.62 -4.78 21.47
N ASP A 104 1.55 -4.27 22.27
CA ASP A 104 1.24 -3.44 23.44
C ASP A 104 0.54 -2.13 23.03
N ILE A 105 1.00 -1.47 21.96
CA ILE A 105 0.39 -0.25 21.42
C ILE A 105 -1.05 -0.53 20.94
N VAL A 106 -1.25 -1.58 20.15
CA VAL A 106 -2.59 -1.93 19.63
C VAL A 106 -3.53 -2.28 20.78
N SER A 107 -3.09 -3.11 21.73
CA SER A 107 -3.89 -3.52 22.88
C SER A 107 -4.23 -2.34 23.80
N GLY A 108 -3.28 -1.45 24.06
CA GLY A 108 -3.51 -0.23 24.85
C GLY A 108 -4.49 0.73 24.16
N ALA A 109 -4.30 0.96 22.86
CA ALA A 109 -5.20 1.81 22.08
C ALA A 109 -6.63 1.23 22.03
N TRP A 110 -6.78 -0.08 21.95
CA TRP A 110 -8.10 -0.73 21.96
C TRP A 110 -8.76 -0.70 23.34
N ALA A 111 -8.01 -0.90 24.42
CA ALA A 111 -8.55 -0.87 25.79
C ALA A 111 -8.98 0.54 26.23
N ASN A 112 -8.35 1.58 25.70
CA ASN A 112 -8.65 2.97 26.04
C ASN A 112 -9.79 3.57 25.20
N ASN A 113 -10.36 2.83 24.25
CA ASN A 113 -11.50 3.25 23.45
C ASN A 113 -12.79 2.56 23.89
N SER A 114 -13.89 3.32 23.93
CA SER A 114 -15.22 2.78 24.18
C SER A 114 -15.88 2.40 22.86
N PHE A 115 -16.19 1.11 22.70
CA PHE A 115 -16.89 0.59 21.52
C PHE A 115 -18.36 0.37 21.84
N ASP A 116 -19.22 1.18 21.25
CA ASP A 116 -20.68 1.08 21.35
C ASP A 116 -21.29 0.16 20.26
N GLY A 117 -20.44 -0.48 19.44
CA GLY A 117 -20.84 -1.31 18.31
C GLY A 117 -21.14 -0.53 17.03
N SER A 118 -21.05 0.81 17.05
CA SER A 118 -21.20 1.63 15.85
C SER A 118 -19.92 1.63 14.99
N ILE A 119 -20.10 1.91 13.70
CA ILE A 119 -18.98 2.13 12.78
C ILE A 119 -18.12 3.32 13.24
N ASN A 120 -18.73 4.35 13.84
CA ASN A 120 -18.01 5.53 14.29
C ASN A 120 -17.07 5.22 15.46
N SER A 121 -17.52 4.46 16.46
CA SER A 121 -16.64 4.06 17.57
C SER A 121 -15.49 3.16 17.09
N PHE A 122 -15.74 2.29 16.11
CA PHE A 122 -14.70 1.51 15.45
C PHE A 122 -13.68 2.40 14.71
N LEU A 123 -14.14 3.38 13.92
CA LEU A 123 -13.25 4.29 13.19
C LEU A 123 -12.41 5.17 14.14
N MET A 124 -12.98 5.60 15.27
CA MET A 124 -12.24 6.35 16.29
C MET A 124 -11.15 5.50 16.95
N GLY A 125 -11.45 4.23 17.24
CA GLY A 125 -10.44 3.27 17.73
C GLY A 125 -9.31 3.04 16.73
N LEU A 126 -9.65 2.91 15.44
CA LEU A 126 -8.69 2.73 14.37
C LEU A 126 -7.79 3.96 14.18
N ASP A 127 -8.34 5.18 14.26
CA ASP A 127 -7.55 6.42 14.17
C ASP A 127 -6.61 6.59 15.37
N GLY A 128 -7.08 6.25 16.58
CA GLY A 128 -6.25 6.23 17.78
C GLY A 128 -5.05 5.29 17.64
N CYS A 129 -5.32 4.04 17.28
CA CYS A 129 -4.28 3.03 17.03
C CYS A 129 -3.30 3.47 15.93
N THR A 130 -3.82 4.04 14.85
CA THR A 130 -3.01 4.59 13.75
C THR A 130 -2.09 5.73 14.20
N ARG A 131 -2.53 6.55 15.16
CA ARG A 131 -1.74 7.66 15.70
C ARG A 131 -0.61 7.17 16.58
N ASP A 132 -0.88 6.17 17.41
CA ASP A 132 0.10 5.63 18.36
C ASP A 132 1.16 4.78 17.67
N LEU A 133 0.81 4.06 16.61
CA LEU A 133 1.75 3.31 15.76
C LEU A 133 2.60 4.18 14.82
N LYS A 134 2.35 5.50 14.75
CA LYS A 134 3.16 6.44 13.96
C LYS A 134 4.30 7.09 14.75
N LYS A 135 4.33 6.91 16.06
CA LYS A 135 5.42 7.41 16.92
C LYS A 135 6.61 6.48 16.86
#